data_AF-A0A7W0N5W9-F1
#
_entry.id   AF-A0A7W0N5W9-F1
#
_cell.length_a   1.000
_cell.length_b   1.000
_cell.length_c   1.000
_cell.angle_alpha   90.00
_cell.angle_beta   90.00
_cell.angle_gamma   90.00
#
_symmetry.space_group_name_H-M   'P 1'
#
loop_
_entity.id
_entity.type
_entity.pdbx_description
1 polymer ?
#
loop_
_entity_poly.entity_id
_entity_poly.type
_entity_poly.pdbx_seq_one_letter_code
_entity_poly.pdbx_strand_id
1 'polypeptide(L)'
;IPENVYDRSLPRGDFSLLESYVGAFRSAEHFIYVENQVLWSSEIVAILAEKLRNPPRDDFRIVVLLPVDANDGADISRGQVAALIHADDGNARFLACSVYARTGGLRDPIYVHAKVAIVDDRWLTIGSANLNEHSLFNDSEVNVVSHDERLARDTRLRLWSEHLELPIEEIDGDPARVIDERWEPISEEQLDRLQNDLPLTHRLVKLPGVSVRRRRVLGPLQGRVYDA
;
A
#
# COMPACT_ATOMS: atom_id res chain seq x y z
N ILE A 1 -16.63 -19.04 1.90
CA ILE A 1 -18.07 -19.01 1.54
C ILE A 1 -18.82 -20.02 2.41
N PRO A 2 -19.91 -19.66 3.11
CA PRO A 2 -20.72 -20.62 3.86
C PRO A 2 -21.20 -21.76 2.95
N GLU A 3 -21.08 -23.01 3.39
CA GLU A 3 -21.60 -24.16 2.65
C GLU A 3 -23.10 -23.97 2.36
N ASN A 4 -23.50 -24.21 1.10
CA ASN A 4 -24.89 -24.22 0.60
C ASN A 4 -25.53 -22.87 0.20
N VAL A 5 -24.77 -21.78 0.04
CA VAL A 5 -25.33 -20.51 -0.50
C VAL A 5 -25.32 -20.45 -2.02
N TYR A 6 -24.40 -21.15 -2.68
CA TYR A 6 -24.27 -21.19 -4.13
C TYR A 6 -24.21 -22.64 -4.63
N ASP A 7 -24.97 -22.97 -5.68
CA ASP A 7 -25.01 -24.29 -6.32
C ASP A 7 -23.65 -24.76 -6.90
N ARG A 8 -22.67 -23.84 -6.96
CA ARG A 8 -21.29 -24.11 -7.35
C ARG A 8 -20.35 -23.76 -6.21
N SER A 9 -20.20 -24.66 -5.24
CA SER A 9 -18.98 -24.66 -4.45
C SER A 9 -17.82 -25.06 -5.37
N LEU A 10 -16.76 -24.27 -5.42
CA LEU A 10 -15.52 -24.65 -6.09
C LEU A 10 -14.72 -25.49 -5.09
N PRO A 11 -14.63 -26.83 -5.24
CA PRO A 11 -14.08 -27.71 -4.20
C PRO A 11 -12.59 -27.49 -3.94
N ARG A 12 -11.89 -26.70 -4.78
CA ARG A 12 -10.49 -26.30 -4.59
C ARG A 12 -10.32 -24.81 -4.31
N GLY A 13 -11.41 -24.04 -4.16
CA GLY A 13 -11.37 -22.58 -4.11
C GLY A 13 -11.14 -21.92 -5.48
N ASP A 14 -11.20 -20.59 -5.49
CA ASP A 14 -10.77 -19.70 -6.58
C ASP A 14 -9.77 -18.72 -6.00
N PHE A 15 -8.54 -18.73 -6.53
CA PHE A 15 -7.43 -17.88 -6.06
C PHE A 15 -6.99 -16.88 -7.14
N SER A 16 -7.84 -16.62 -8.14
CA SER A 16 -7.56 -15.70 -9.24
C SER A 16 -7.18 -14.28 -8.78
N LEU A 17 -7.69 -13.84 -7.61
CA LEU A 17 -7.29 -12.58 -7.00
C LEU A 17 -5.80 -12.56 -6.64
N LEU A 18 -5.34 -13.57 -5.91
CA LEU A 18 -3.94 -13.72 -5.54
C LEU A 18 -3.07 -13.87 -6.80
N GLU A 19 -3.45 -14.74 -7.72
CA GLU A 19 -2.71 -14.96 -8.97
C GLU A 19 -2.58 -13.67 -9.78
N SER A 20 -3.64 -12.85 -9.83
CA SER A 20 -3.64 -11.55 -10.51
C SER A 20 -2.68 -10.55 -9.86
N TYR A 21 -2.72 -10.41 -8.52
CA TYR A 21 -1.77 -9.55 -7.79
C TYR A 21 -0.32 -10.02 -7.97
N VAL A 22 -0.05 -11.33 -7.84
CA VAL A 22 1.28 -11.91 -7.99
C VAL A 22 1.81 -11.67 -9.41
N GLY A 23 1.00 -11.91 -10.44
CA GLY A 23 1.35 -11.67 -11.83
C GLY A 23 1.66 -10.19 -12.12
N ALA A 24 0.79 -9.29 -11.66
CA ALA A 24 0.96 -7.84 -11.85
C ALA A 24 2.21 -7.32 -11.13
N PHE A 25 2.39 -7.65 -9.85
CA PHE A 25 3.54 -7.13 -9.09
C PHE A 25 4.88 -7.70 -9.57
N ARG A 26 4.93 -8.96 -9.99
CA ARG A 26 6.14 -9.53 -10.60
C ARG A 26 6.46 -8.94 -11.96
N SER A 27 5.45 -8.55 -12.74
CA SER A 27 5.66 -7.95 -14.06
C SER A 27 5.92 -6.45 -14.05
N ALA A 28 5.75 -5.77 -12.91
CA ALA A 28 6.00 -4.33 -12.79
C ALA A 28 7.40 -3.92 -13.25
N GLU A 29 7.50 -2.89 -14.09
CA GLU A 29 8.74 -2.38 -14.68
C GLU A 29 9.09 -0.97 -14.22
N HIS A 30 8.10 -0.11 -13.94
CA HIS A 30 8.31 1.32 -13.63
C HIS A 30 7.84 1.69 -12.22
N PHE A 31 6.60 1.35 -11.87
CA PHE A 31 6.11 1.63 -10.53
C PHE A 31 4.96 0.72 -10.09
N ILE A 32 4.82 0.61 -8.78
CA ILE A 32 3.67 0.00 -8.13
C ILE A 32 3.05 1.03 -7.20
N TYR A 33 1.75 1.30 -7.35
CA TYR A 33 0.96 2.13 -6.45
C TYR A 33 -0.13 1.29 -5.81
N VAL A 34 -0.22 1.30 -4.48
CA VAL A 34 -1.22 0.53 -3.73
C VAL A 34 -1.91 1.43 -2.72
N GLU A 35 -3.24 1.41 -2.69
CA GLU A 35 -4.02 1.84 -1.53
C GLU A 35 -4.73 0.62 -0.94
N ASN A 36 -4.40 0.27 0.30
CA ASN A 36 -5.06 -0.85 0.96
C ASN A 36 -5.33 -0.58 2.44
N GLN A 37 -6.41 -1.15 2.95
CA GLN A 37 -6.73 -1.09 4.37
C GLN A 37 -5.68 -1.81 5.22
N VAL A 38 -5.10 -2.89 4.69
CA VAL A 38 -4.07 -3.67 5.39
C VAL A 38 -3.03 -4.20 4.40
N LEU A 39 -1.80 -4.38 4.88
CA LEU A 39 -0.73 -5.04 4.14
C LEU A 39 -0.10 -6.09 5.06
N TRP A 40 -0.73 -7.27 5.12
CA TRP A 40 -0.34 -8.36 6.03
C TRP A 40 0.11 -9.62 5.30
N SER A 41 -0.23 -9.77 4.01
CA SER A 41 0.14 -10.95 3.22
C SER A 41 1.65 -11.04 3.05
N SER A 42 2.21 -12.13 3.57
CA SER A 42 3.65 -12.37 3.55
C SER A 42 4.16 -12.64 2.12
N GLU A 43 3.35 -13.28 1.29
CA GLU A 43 3.64 -13.56 -0.12
C GLU A 43 3.74 -12.27 -0.93
N ILE A 44 2.75 -11.37 -0.77
CA ILE A 44 2.76 -10.07 -1.45
C ILE A 44 3.97 -9.24 -1.02
N VAL A 45 4.26 -9.17 0.28
CA VAL A 45 5.42 -8.42 0.79
C VAL A 45 6.74 -9.00 0.30
N ALA A 46 6.86 -10.33 0.20
CA ALA A 46 8.06 -10.97 -0.34
C ALA A 46 8.33 -10.56 -1.79
N ILE A 47 7.29 -10.48 -2.63
CA ILE A 47 7.39 -10.04 -4.03
C ILE A 47 7.82 -8.57 -4.11
N LEU A 48 7.18 -7.69 -3.34
CA LEU A 48 7.55 -6.27 -3.30
C LEU A 48 8.99 -6.08 -2.80
N ALA A 49 9.40 -6.83 -1.77
CA ALA A 49 10.76 -6.80 -1.25
C ALA A 49 11.80 -7.32 -2.27
N GLU A 50 11.45 -8.32 -3.09
CA GLU A 50 12.28 -8.78 -4.20
C GLU A 50 12.45 -7.68 -5.25
N LYS A 51 11.37 -6.99 -5.62
CA LYS A 51 11.42 -5.84 -6.53
C LYS A 51 12.26 -4.69 -6.01
N LEU A 52 12.28 -4.46 -4.69
CA LEU A 52 13.14 -3.43 -4.10
C LEU A 52 14.63 -3.81 -4.11
N ARG A 53 14.94 -5.09 -3.86
CA ARG A 53 16.33 -5.61 -3.89
C ARG A 53 16.90 -5.75 -5.29
N ASN A 54 16.08 -6.17 -6.24
CA ASN A 54 16.44 -6.39 -7.63
C ASN A 54 15.46 -5.63 -8.53
N PRO A 55 15.52 -4.29 -8.54
CA PRO A 55 14.58 -3.51 -9.30
C PRO A 55 14.79 -3.71 -10.80
N PRO A 56 13.71 -3.72 -11.60
CA PRO A 56 13.82 -3.82 -13.06
C PRO A 56 14.53 -2.60 -13.67
N ARG A 57 14.54 -1.46 -12.96
CA ARG A 57 15.12 -0.18 -13.38
C ARG A 57 15.61 0.61 -12.17
N ASP A 58 16.59 1.49 -12.36
CA ASP A 58 17.11 2.35 -11.29
C ASP A 58 16.05 3.34 -10.75
N ASP A 59 15.16 3.79 -11.64
CA ASP A 59 14.05 4.70 -11.38
C ASP A 59 12.77 3.99 -10.89
N PHE A 60 12.82 2.67 -10.61
CA PHE A 60 11.65 1.93 -10.13
C PHE A 60 11.16 2.46 -8.78
N ARG A 61 9.83 2.62 -8.61
CA ARG A 61 9.22 3.11 -7.35
C ARG A 61 8.06 2.25 -6.89
N ILE A 62 7.92 2.10 -5.57
CA ILE A 62 6.75 1.50 -4.92
C ILE A 62 6.19 2.51 -3.92
N VAL A 63 4.92 2.88 -4.08
CA VAL A 63 4.18 3.73 -3.16
C VAL A 63 3.01 2.96 -2.58
N VAL A 64 2.89 2.96 -1.26
CA VAL A 64 1.80 2.30 -0.54
C VAL A 64 1.11 3.26 0.41
N LEU A 65 -0.19 3.43 0.25
CA LEU A 65 -1.06 4.22 1.14
C LEU A 65 -1.82 3.27 2.07
N LEU A 66 -1.64 3.44 3.38
CA LEU A 66 -2.25 2.61 4.43
C LEU A 66 -2.90 3.50 5.49
N PRO A 67 -3.88 3.01 6.26
CA PRO A 67 -4.34 3.72 7.45
C PRO A 67 -3.23 3.76 8.52
N VAL A 68 -3.20 4.81 9.35
CA VAL A 68 -2.27 4.94 10.50
C VAL A 68 -2.41 3.77 11.49
N ASP A 69 -3.67 3.40 11.75
CA ASP A 69 -4.06 2.28 12.57
C ASP A 69 -5.11 1.47 11.79
N ALA A 70 -4.78 0.22 11.43
CA ALA A 70 -5.79 -0.71 10.96
C ALA A 70 -6.57 -1.22 12.19
N ASN A 71 -7.90 -1.06 12.22
CA ASN A 71 -8.74 -1.72 13.21
C ASN A 71 -8.34 -3.21 13.28
N ASP A 72 -7.99 -3.68 14.47
CA ASP A 72 -7.57 -5.05 14.82
C ASP A 72 -6.21 -5.58 14.29
N GLY A 73 -5.29 -4.74 13.76
CA GLY A 73 -3.97 -5.25 13.35
C GLY A 73 -2.90 -4.26 12.93
N ALA A 74 -2.91 -3.04 13.49
CA ALA A 74 -1.92 -1.99 13.20
C ALA A 74 -0.45 -2.45 13.30
N ASP A 75 -0.12 -3.38 14.20
CA ASP A 75 1.25 -3.87 14.40
C ASP A 75 1.77 -4.74 13.23
N ILE A 76 0.89 -5.45 12.52
CA ILE A 76 1.31 -6.32 11.40
C ILE A 76 1.65 -5.48 10.17
N SER A 77 0.79 -4.53 9.80
CA SER A 77 1.07 -3.60 8.69
C SER A 77 2.39 -2.85 8.91
N ARG A 78 2.64 -2.40 10.15
CA ARG A 78 3.90 -1.74 10.51
C ARG A 78 5.11 -2.66 10.37
N GLY A 79 4.99 -3.94 10.76
CA GLY A 79 6.04 -4.94 10.58
C GLY A 79 6.38 -5.17 9.11
N GLN A 80 5.37 -5.28 8.25
CA GLN A 80 5.56 -5.46 6.80
C GLN A 80 6.14 -4.21 6.13
N VAL A 81 5.66 -3.02 6.49
CA VAL A 81 6.26 -1.75 6.05
C VAL A 81 7.73 -1.67 6.45
N ALA A 82 8.08 -2.06 7.68
CA ALA A 82 9.48 -2.09 8.11
C ALA A 82 10.33 -3.11 7.32
N ALA A 83 9.76 -4.26 6.93
CA ALA A 83 10.43 -5.23 6.08
C ALA A 83 10.72 -4.66 4.67
N LEU A 84 9.77 -3.91 4.10
CA LEU A 84 9.95 -3.24 2.80
C LEU A 84 10.98 -2.11 2.88
N ILE A 85 10.94 -1.27 3.91
CA ILE A 85 11.97 -0.24 4.15
C ILE A 85 13.35 -0.89 4.29
N HIS A 86 13.45 -2.04 4.96
CA HIS A 86 14.71 -2.76 5.07
C HIS A 86 15.18 -3.34 3.73
N ALA A 87 14.26 -3.85 2.90
CA ALA A 87 14.57 -4.38 1.58
C ALA A 87 14.99 -3.27 0.58
N ASP A 88 14.47 -2.06 0.74
CA ASP A 88 14.86 -0.88 -0.04
C ASP A 88 16.29 -0.41 0.27
N ASP A 89 16.82 -0.72 1.46
CA ASP A 89 18.21 -0.43 1.88
C ASP A 89 18.66 1.03 1.62
N GLY A 90 17.76 1.98 1.86
CA GLY A 90 18.05 3.41 1.72
C GLY A 90 18.19 3.90 0.27
N ASN A 91 17.71 3.14 -0.70
CA ASN A 91 17.73 3.54 -2.11
C ASN A 91 16.58 4.47 -2.51
N ALA A 92 15.68 4.81 -1.58
CA ALA A 92 14.54 5.68 -1.80
C ALA A 92 13.59 5.17 -2.90
N ARG A 93 13.44 3.84 -3.05
CA ARG A 93 12.47 3.26 -4.00
C ARG A 93 11.13 2.94 -3.36
N PHE A 94 11.08 2.85 -2.03
CA PHE A 94 9.86 2.53 -1.29
C PHE A 94 9.37 3.71 -0.45
N LEU A 95 8.10 4.07 -0.65
CA LEU A 95 7.42 5.07 0.15
C LEU A 95 6.10 4.51 0.71
N ALA A 96 5.94 4.58 2.02
CA ALA A 96 4.67 4.30 2.70
C ALA A 96 4.09 5.60 3.26
N CYS A 97 2.81 5.86 3.03
CA CYS A 97 2.12 7.07 3.48
C CYS A 97 0.74 6.77 4.09
N SER A 98 0.21 7.75 4.82
CA SER A 98 -1.19 7.82 5.25
C SER A 98 -1.72 9.24 5.01
N VAL A 99 -3.03 9.40 5.09
CA VAL A 99 -3.71 10.69 4.90
C VAL A 99 -4.33 11.16 6.22
N TYR A 100 -4.35 12.47 6.43
CA TYR A 100 -4.90 13.12 7.61
C TYR A 100 -5.88 14.23 7.24
N ALA A 101 -6.93 14.40 8.03
CA ALA A 101 -7.80 15.56 8.00
C ALA A 101 -7.11 16.75 8.68
N ARG A 102 -7.39 17.97 8.20
CA ARG A 102 -6.80 19.22 8.72
C ARG A 102 -7.84 20.23 9.25
N THR A 103 -9.04 19.77 9.58
CA THR A 103 -10.15 20.66 9.97
C THR A 103 -10.00 21.15 11.41
N GLY A 104 -10.04 22.47 11.64
CA GLY A 104 -10.22 23.06 12.96
C GLY A 104 -9.10 22.82 13.98
N GLY A 105 -7.87 22.55 13.54
CA GLY A 105 -6.73 22.25 14.41
C GLY A 105 -6.61 20.77 14.82
N LEU A 106 -7.59 19.93 14.46
CA LEU A 106 -7.52 18.49 14.62
C LEU A 106 -6.64 17.87 13.52
N ARG A 107 -5.91 16.81 13.88
CA ARG A 107 -5.01 16.03 13.00
C ARG A 107 -5.47 14.58 13.00
N ASP A 108 -6.71 14.36 12.59
CA ASP A 108 -7.32 13.03 12.65
C ASP A 108 -6.89 12.22 11.41
N PRO A 109 -6.36 10.99 11.59
CA PRO A 109 -6.11 10.09 10.47
C PRO A 109 -7.37 9.87 9.64
N ILE A 110 -7.26 10.04 8.33
CA ILE A 110 -8.29 9.60 7.39
C ILE A 110 -8.09 8.09 7.20
N TYR A 111 -9.11 7.32 7.54
CA TYR A 111 -9.04 5.88 7.44
C TYR A 111 -9.06 5.41 5.99
N VAL A 112 -7.94 4.86 5.51
CA VAL A 112 -7.82 4.29 4.16
C VAL A 112 -8.54 2.93 4.15
N HIS A 113 -9.72 2.88 3.53
CA HIS A 113 -10.50 1.65 3.35
C HIS A 113 -10.45 1.12 1.90
N ALA A 114 -9.67 1.76 1.03
CA ALA A 114 -9.47 1.35 -0.35
C ALA A 114 -8.89 -0.06 -0.46
N LYS A 115 -9.12 -0.71 -1.60
CA LYS A 115 -8.38 -1.89 -2.08
C LYS A 115 -8.12 -1.70 -3.57
N VAL A 116 -7.19 -0.80 -3.84
CA VAL A 116 -6.83 -0.35 -5.19
C VAL A 116 -5.35 -0.59 -5.39
N ALA A 117 -4.98 -1.08 -6.56
CA ALA A 117 -3.58 -1.10 -6.96
C ALA A 117 -3.44 -0.80 -8.45
N ILE A 118 -2.37 -0.10 -8.79
CA ILE A 118 -2.01 0.31 -10.14
C ILE A 118 -0.56 -0.09 -10.37
N VAL A 119 -0.30 -0.75 -11.50
CA VAL A 119 1.05 -1.12 -11.93
C VAL A 119 1.30 -0.52 -13.31
N ASP A 120 2.35 0.29 -13.41
CA ASP A 120 2.86 0.88 -14.66
C ASP A 120 1.85 1.65 -15.53
N ASP A 121 0.75 2.14 -14.96
CA ASP A 121 -0.41 2.64 -15.72
C ASP A 121 -0.95 1.61 -16.74
N ARG A 122 -0.72 0.30 -16.54
CA ARG A 122 -1.10 -0.80 -17.47
C ARG A 122 -1.98 -1.87 -16.84
N TRP A 123 -2.02 -1.91 -15.52
CA TRP A 123 -2.89 -2.81 -14.76
C TRP A 123 -3.49 -2.03 -13.60
N LEU A 124 -4.81 -2.10 -13.47
CA LEU A 124 -5.58 -1.49 -12.39
C LEU A 124 -6.47 -2.57 -11.78
N THR A 125 -6.47 -2.69 -10.46
CA THR A 125 -7.48 -3.46 -9.72
C THR A 125 -8.23 -2.55 -8.76
N ILE A 126 -9.54 -2.80 -8.62
CA ILE A 126 -10.39 -2.20 -7.60
C ILE A 126 -11.33 -3.28 -7.08
N GLY A 127 -11.52 -3.38 -5.77
CA GLY A 127 -12.50 -4.31 -5.22
C GLY A 127 -12.58 -4.32 -3.71
N SER A 128 -12.87 -5.49 -3.16
CA SER A 128 -13.06 -5.70 -1.71
C SER A 128 -11.86 -6.38 -1.05
N ALA A 129 -10.98 -7.05 -1.81
CA ALA A 129 -9.92 -7.89 -1.25
C ALA A 129 -8.79 -7.07 -0.61
N ASN A 130 -8.64 -7.24 0.71
CA ASN A 130 -7.49 -6.74 1.44
C ASN A 130 -6.23 -7.56 1.13
N LEU A 131 -5.04 -6.96 1.30
CA LEU A 131 -3.77 -7.70 1.15
C LEU A 131 -3.40 -8.46 2.43
N ASN A 132 -4.26 -9.41 2.82
CA ASN A 132 -4.05 -10.33 3.94
C ASN A 132 -4.49 -11.76 3.56
N GLU A 133 -4.08 -12.77 4.33
CA GLU A 133 -4.39 -14.15 3.97
C GLU A 133 -5.88 -14.50 4.12
N HIS A 134 -6.64 -13.74 4.92
CA HIS A 134 -8.08 -13.94 5.04
C HIS A 134 -8.81 -13.58 3.74
N SER A 135 -8.63 -12.35 3.24
CA SER A 135 -9.21 -11.90 1.97
C SER A 135 -8.68 -12.67 0.77
N LEU A 136 -7.41 -13.07 0.77
CA LEU A 136 -6.81 -13.75 -0.39
C LEU A 136 -7.11 -15.25 -0.47
N PHE A 137 -7.46 -15.92 0.64
CA PHE A 137 -7.69 -17.37 0.65
C PHE A 137 -9.04 -17.84 1.22
N ASN A 138 -9.66 -17.08 2.12
CA ASN A 138 -10.77 -17.58 2.95
C ASN A 138 -12.09 -16.82 2.74
N ASP A 139 -12.01 -15.50 2.67
CA ASP A 139 -13.18 -14.63 2.58
C ASP A 139 -13.73 -14.59 1.15
N SER A 140 -15.00 -14.20 1.04
CA SER A 140 -15.67 -14.09 -0.26
C SER A 140 -15.43 -12.69 -0.80
N GLU A 141 -14.38 -12.54 -1.60
CA GLU A 141 -13.94 -11.26 -2.13
C GLU A 141 -14.16 -11.16 -3.65
N VAL A 142 -14.23 -9.93 -4.16
CA VAL A 142 -14.27 -9.68 -5.60
C VAL A 142 -13.49 -8.42 -5.94
N ASN A 143 -12.67 -8.50 -6.98
CA ASN A 143 -12.06 -7.35 -7.62
C ASN A 143 -12.38 -7.35 -9.11
N VAL A 144 -12.44 -6.15 -9.67
CA VAL A 144 -12.41 -5.92 -11.11
C VAL A 144 -10.99 -5.52 -11.49
N VAL A 145 -10.45 -6.20 -12.50
CA VAL A 145 -9.14 -5.89 -13.08
C VAL A 145 -9.35 -5.29 -14.47
N SER A 146 -8.66 -4.21 -14.75
CA SER A 146 -8.59 -3.59 -16.07
C SER A 146 -7.15 -3.50 -16.55
N HIS A 147 -6.95 -3.78 -17.84
CA HIS A 147 -5.70 -3.56 -18.56
C HIS A 147 -5.78 -2.38 -19.53
N ASP A 148 -6.83 -1.56 -19.41
CA ASP A 148 -6.95 -0.31 -20.17
C ASP A 148 -5.98 0.73 -19.58
N GLU A 149 -4.93 1.05 -20.35
CA GLU A 149 -3.85 1.93 -19.91
C GLU A 149 -4.35 3.34 -19.59
N ARG A 150 -5.33 3.83 -20.36
CA ARG A 150 -5.93 5.14 -20.13
C ARG A 150 -6.72 5.15 -18.83
N LEU A 151 -7.54 4.12 -18.58
CA LEU A 151 -8.29 4.03 -17.34
C LEU A 151 -7.36 3.93 -16.11
N ALA A 152 -6.29 3.15 -16.21
CA ALA A 152 -5.29 3.04 -15.14
C ALA A 152 -4.61 4.39 -14.87
N ARG A 153 -4.13 5.07 -15.92
CA ARG A 153 -3.51 6.40 -15.82
C ARG A 153 -4.47 7.45 -15.26
N ASP A 154 -5.67 7.57 -15.82
CA ASP A 154 -6.67 8.56 -15.40
C ASP A 154 -7.07 8.32 -13.92
N THR A 155 -7.14 7.07 -13.49
CA THR A 155 -7.40 6.71 -12.08
C THR A 155 -6.24 7.13 -11.19
N ARG A 156 -4.99 6.82 -11.56
CA ARG A 156 -3.80 7.23 -10.81
C ARG A 156 -3.76 8.76 -10.66
N LEU A 157 -3.93 9.50 -11.76
CA LEU A 157 -3.85 10.96 -11.75
C LEU A 157 -4.91 11.59 -10.84
N ARG A 158 -6.14 11.06 -10.84
CA ARG A 158 -7.20 11.55 -9.94
C ARG A 158 -6.90 11.28 -8.47
N LEU A 159 -6.44 10.06 -8.13
CA LEU A 159 -6.05 9.71 -6.76
C LEU A 159 -4.87 10.57 -6.30
N TRP A 160 -3.84 10.70 -7.14
CA TRP A 160 -2.66 11.50 -6.82
C TRP A 160 -2.98 12.99 -6.71
N SER A 161 -3.88 13.52 -7.54
CA SER A 161 -4.34 14.91 -7.44
C SER A 161 -5.04 15.17 -6.11
N GLU A 162 -5.88 14.23 -5.66
CA GLU A 162 -6.55 14.33 -4.36
C GLU A 162 -5.55 14.25 -3.19
N HIS A 163 -4.63 13.28 -3.22
CA HIS A 163 -3.70 13.05 -2.12
C HIS A 163 -2.62 14.11 -2.02
N LEU A 164 -2.11 14.61 -3.15
CA LEU A 164 -1.08 15.65 -3.23
C LEU A 164 -1.67 17.07 -3.21
N GLU A 165 -3.00 17.21 -3.22
CA GLU A 165 -3.68 18.52 -3.29
C GLU A 165 -3.16 19.40 -4.46
N LEU A 166 -2.76 18.75 -5.56
CA LEU A 166 -2.20 19.36 -6.77
C LEU A 166 -3.12 19.15 -7.97
N PRO A 167 -3.18 20.09 -8.93
CA PRO A 167 -3.91 19.90 -10.17
C PRO A 167 -3.24 18.79 -11.02
N ILE A 168 -4.04 18.06 -11.80
CA ILE A 168 -3.56 16.91 -12.59
C ILE A 168 -2.41 17.30 -13.51
N GLU A 169 -2.45 18.50 -14.08
CA GLU A 169 -1.44 19.02 -15.00
C GLU A 169 -0.04 19.12 -14.38
N GLU A 170 0.05 19.24 -13.05
CA GLU A 170 1.33 19.27 -12.33
C GLU A 170 1.90 17.88 -12.00
N ILE A 171 1.10 16.83 -12.19
CA ILE A 171 1.45 15.44 -11.84
C ILE A 171 1.24 14.46 -13.02
N ASP A 172 0.81 14.98 -14.17
CA ASP A 172 0.69 14.26 -15.44
C ASP A 172 2.05 14.14 -16.13
N GLY A 173 2.93 13.38 -15.51
CA GLY A 173 4.30 13.16 -15.97
C GLY A 173 4.80 11.76 -15.67
N ASP A 174 6.12 11.63 -15.61
CA ASP A 174 6.80 10.41 -15.18
C ASP A 174 6.46 10.11 -13.71
N PRO A 175 5.83 8.94 -13.42
CA PRO A 175 5.49 8.54 -12.06
C PRO A 175 6.66 8.59 -11.09
N ALA A 176 7.87 8.16 -11.49
CA ALA A 176 9.03 8.14 -10.60
C ALA A 176 9.43 9.56 -10.19
N ARG A 177 9.43 10.50 -11.15
CA ARG A 177 9.72 11.91 -10.86
C ARG A 177 8.67 12.56 -9.98
N VAL A 178 7.39 12.29 -10.19
CA VAL A 178 6.33 12.82 -9.32
C VAL A 178 6.46 12.27 -7.90
N ILE A 179 6.87 11.00 -7.75
CA ILE A 179 7.11 10.40 -6.44
C ILE A 179 8.28 11.11 -5.74
N ASP A 180 9.41 11.25 -6.42
CA ASP A 180 10.62 11.86 -5.86
C ASP A 180 10.47 13.37 -5.60
N GLU A 181 9.81 14.10 -6.49
CA GLU A 181 9.72 15.56 -6.44
C GLU A 181 8.50 16.05 -5.63
N ARG A 182 7.45 15.23 -5.48
CA ARG A 182 6.20 15.64 -4.81
C ARG A 182 5.84 14.74 -3.63
N TRP A 183 5.66 13.42 -3.84
CA TRP A 183 5.20 12.53 -2.77
C TRP A 183 6.17 12.50 -1.58
N GLU A 184 7.45 12.21 -1.84
CA GLU A 184 8.44 12.07 -0.78
C GLU A 184 8.64 13.40 0.00
N PRO A 185 8.97 14.54 -0.63
CA PRO A 185 9.22 15.79 0.10
C PRO A 185 8.01 16.26 0.92
N ILE A 186 6.81 16.18 0.35
CA ILE A 186 5.58 16.57 1.05
C ILE A 186 5.36 15.68 2.27
N SER A 187 5.41 14.36 2.07
CA SER A 187 5.10 13.38 3.12
C SER A 187 6.14 13.38 4.25
N GLU A 188 7.41 13.63 3.94
CA GLU A 188 8.49 13.79 4.91
C GLU A 188 8.35 15.07 5.73
N GLU A 189 8.09 16.22 5.08
CA GLU A 189 7.85 17.47 5.80
C GLU A 189 6.70 17.29 6.80
N GLN A 190 5.61 16.63 6.39
CA GLN A 190 4.48 16.43 7.29
C GLN A 190 4.79 15.46 8.44
N LEU A 191 5.62 14.43 8.20
CA LEU A 191 6.07 13.55 9.28
C LEU A 191 6.92 14.33 10.29
N ASP A 192 7.85 15.16 9.82
CA ASP A 192 8.68 16.01 10.68
C ASP A 192 7.83 16.98 11.50
N ARG A 193 6.84 17.63 10.86
CA ARG A 193 5.88 18.50 11.57
C ARG A 193 5.12 17.73 12.64
N LEU A 194 4.61 16.54 12.31
CA LEU A 194 3.89 15.69 13.27
C LEU A 194 4.77 15.29 14.46
N GLN A 195 6.04 14.95 14.22
CA GLN A 195 7.00 14.59 15.27
C GLN A 195 7.38 15.79 16.17
N ASN A 196 7.35 17.00 15.64
CA ASN A 196 7.65 18.24 16.36
C ASN A 196 6.39 18.96 16.88
N ASP A 197 5.23 18.29 16.84
CA ASP A 197 3.92 18.82 17.23
C ASP A 197 3.50 20.11 16.49
N LEU A 198 4.01 20.32 15.27
CA LEU A 198 3.64 21.44 14.41
C LEU A 198 2.38 21.12 13.60
N PRO A 199 1.50 22.12 13.33
CA PRO A 199 0.29 21.91 12.52
C PRO A 199 0.62 21.38 11.13
N LEU A 200 -0.12 20.39 10.63
CA LEU A 200 0.05 19.88 9.26
C LEU A 200 -0.31 20.96 8.23
N THR A 201 0.55 21.15 7.24
CA THR A 201 0.33 22.03 6.07
C THR A 201 -0.23 21.28 4.87
N HIS A 202 -0.19 19.95 4.91
CA HIS A 202 -0.67 19.07 3.86
C HIS A 202 -1.24 17.77 4.47
N ARG A 203 -2.13 17.07 3.75
CA ARG A 203 -2.82 15.86 4.26
C ARG A 203 -1.97 14.59 4.25
N LEU A 204 -1.03 14.50 3.32
CA LEU A 204 -0.19 13.32 3.09
C LEU A 204 0.98 13.28 4.09
N VAL A 205 1.13 12.16 4.81
CA VAL A 205 2.17 11.98 5.84
C VAL A 205 2.89 10.66 5.62
N LYS A 206 4.23 10.66 5.67
CA LYS A 206 5.05 9.44 5.56
C LYS A 206 4.81 8.55 6.77
N LEU A 207 4.57 7.27 6.55
CA LEU A 207 4.46 6.27 7.61
C LEU A 207 5.87 5.87 8.07
N PRO A 208 6.22 6.07 9.35
CA PRO A 208 7.53 5.67 9.83
C PRO A 208 7.64 4.14 9.85
N GLY A 209 8.77 3.62 9.36
CA GLY A 209 9.19 2.26 9.69
C GLY A 209 9.30 2.13 11.20
N VAL A 210 8.84 1.01 11.77
CA VAL A 210 8.84 0.75 13.23
C VAL A 210 10.15 1.24 13.84
N SER A 211 10.08 2.22 14.73
CA SER A 211 11.29 2.81 15.31
C SER A 211 12.14 1.72 15.99
N VAL A 212 13.45 1.79 15.81
CA VAL A 212 14.43 0.84 16.40
C VAL A 212 14.26 0.71 17.93
N ARG A 213 13.71 1.75 18.59
CA ARG A 213 13.40 1.73 20.02
C ARG A 213 12.26 0.78 20.39
N ARG A 214 11.25 0.58 19.54
CA ARG A 214 10.14 -0.37 19.81
C ARG A 214 10.52 -1.82 19.55
N ARG A 215 11.51 -2.08 18.69
CA ARG A 215 12.06 -3.43 18.43
C ARG A 215 12.72 -4.09 19.66
N ARG A 216 13.10 -3.31 20.68
CA ARG A 216 13.60 -3.83 21.97
C ARG A 216 12.50 -4.15 22.98
N VAL A 217 11.30 -3.61 22.80
CA VAL A 217 10.15 -3.85 23.68
C VAL A 217 9.35 -5.06 23.19
N LEU A 218 9.23 -5.21 21.87
CA LEU A 218 8.70 -6.40 21.23
C LEU A 218 9.86 -7.39 21.05
N GLY A 219 10.07 -8.26 22.04
CA GLY A 219 10.96 -9.42 21.91
C GLY A 219 10.61 -10.28 20.67
N PRO A 220 11.40 -11.33 20.37
CA PRO A 220 11.23 -12.11 19.14
C PRO A 220 9.77 -12.50 18.97
N LEU A 221 9.18 -12.11 17.83
CA LEU A 221 7.81 -12.42 17.45
C LEU A 221 7.64 -13.94 17.46
N GLN A 222 7.16 -14.48 18.58
CA GLN A 222 6.68 -15.84 18.66
C GLN A 222 5.37 -15.89 17.88
N GLY A 223 5.42 -16.51 16.70
CA GLY A 223 4.23 -16.92 15.98
C GLY A 223 3.36 -17.75 16.92
N ARG A 224 2.18 -17.23 17.27
CA ARG A 224 1.16 -18.02 17.94
C ARG A 224 0.58 -18.97 16.90
N VAL A 225 1.07 -20.19 16.92
CA VAL A 225 0.37 -21.35 16.36
C VAL A 225 -0.90 -21.49 17.18
N TYR A 226 -2.05 -21.28 16.55
CA TYR A 226 -3.33 -21.75 17.10
C TYR A 226 -3.47 -23.21 16.66
N ASP A 227 -3.05 -24.14 17.52
CA ASP A 227 -3.47 -25.53 17.40
C ASP A 227 -4.94 -25.63 17.82
N ALA A 228 -5.77 -26.23 16.96
CA ALA A 228 -7.14 -26.64 17.23
C ALA A 228 -7.16 -28.08 17.79
#